data_AF-A0A4E0QKW6-F1
#
_entry.id   AF-A0A4E0QKW6-F1
#
_cell.length_a   1.000
_cell.length_b   1.000
_cell.length_c   1.000
_cell.angle_alpha   90.00
_cell.angle_beta   90.00
_cell.angle_gamma   90.00
#
_symmetry.space_group_name_H-M   'P 1'
#
loop_
_entity.id
_entity.type
_entity.pdbx_description
1 polymer ?
#
loop_
_entity_poly.entity_id
_entity_poly.type
_entity_poly.pdbx_seq_one_letter_code
_entity_poly.pdbx_strand_id
1 'polypeptide(L)'
;MEYKCRKRKSYIDLYRWQRESSKIDTVRKLHDDLSSYTKLVLENEDLQELEAKNHRGGTLTKGEVVKMYRYFLLFNSSYSIFEAGSRNAIRSEAYHAEMNNVANMTYEEREFIKKHVFPRGYENGFRGCILDLWKQIDLSGTLPPNKQNRT
;
A
#
# COMPACT_ATOMS: atom_id res chain seq x y z
N MET A 1 1.04 -21.85 51.23
CA MET A 1 0.70 -20.42 51.12
C MET A 1 1.35 -19.86 49.85
N GLU A 2 0.81 -20.15 48.66
CA GLU A 2 1.40 -19.65 47.38
C GLU A 2 0.29 -19.43 46.32
N TYR A 3 -0.38 -18.28 46.38
CA TYR A 3 -1.42 -17.87 45.41
C TYR A 3 -1.14 -16.50 44.77
N LYS A 4 0.11 -16.03 44.76
CA LYS A 4 0.44 -14.66 44.31
C LYS A 4 1.12 -14.52 42.94
N CYS A 5 1.49 -15.61 42.25
CA CYS A 5 2.31 -15.50 41.04
C CYS A 5 1.55 -15.55 39.68
N ARG A 6 0.30 -16.06 39.62
CA ARG A 6 -0.45 -16.19 38.35
C ARG A 6 -1.19 -14.93 37.86
N LYS A 7 -1.60 -14.03 38.75
CA LYS A 7 -2.40 -12.83 38.37
C LYS A 7 -1.58 -11.72 37.69
N ARG A 8 -0.25 -11.67 37.87
CA ARG A 8 0.61 -10.63 37.27
C ARG A 8 0.82 -10.79 35.76
N LYS A 9 0.85 -12.02 35.23
CA LYS A 9 1.00 -12.27 33.79
C LYS A 9 -0.22 -11.79 32.99
N SER A 10 -1.42 -12.10 33.48
CA SER A 10 -2.70 -11.72 32.87
C SER A 10 -2.87 -10.20 32.66
N TYR A 11 -2.46 -9.36 33.62
CA TYR A 11 -2.53 -7.90 33.45
C TYR A 11 -1.51 -7.38 32.45
N ILE A 12 -0.29 -7.92 32.44
CA ILE A 12 0.76 -7.52 31.49
C ILE A 12 0.33 -7.88 30.06
N ASP A 13 -0.28 -9.04 29.87
CA ASP A 13 -0.80 -9.49 28.57
C ASP A 13 -2.00 -8.64 28.11
N LEU A 14 -2.92 -8.27 29.02
CA LEU A 14 -4.04 -7.36 28.72
C LEU A 14 -3.56 -5.96 28.34
N TYR A 15 -2.62 -5.38 29.10
CA TYR A 15 -2.05 -4.07 28.79
C TYR A 15 -1.25 -4.07 27.48
N ARG A 16 -0.54 -5.17 27.17
CA ARG A 16 0.15 -5.34 25.90
C ARG A 16 -0.86 -5.40 24.75
N TRP A 17 -1.91 -6.21 24.89
CA TRP A 17 -2.99 -6.31 23.90
C TRP A 17 -3.70 -4.97 23.67
N GLN A 18 -4.06 -4.24 24.73
CA GLN A 18 -4.69 -2.92 24.61
C GLN A 18 -3.80 -1.91 23.88
N ARG A 19 -2.49 -1.91 24.18
CA ARG A 19 -1.53 -1.03 23.51
C ARG A 19 -1.35 -1.40 22.04
N GLU A 20 -1.33 -2.68 21.71
CA GLU A 20 -1.27 -3.17 20.33
C GLU A 20 -2.56 -2.88 19.56
N SER A 21 -3.73 -3.10 20.18
CA SER A 21 -5.03 -2.76 19.60
C SER A 21 -5.16 -1.27 19.31
N SER A 22 -4.74 -0.40 20.23
CA SER A 22 -4.78 1.06 20.03
C SER A 22 -3.87 1.52 18.89
N LYS A 23 -2.72 0.86 18.70
CA LYS A 23 -1.86 1.10 17.53
C LYS A 23 -2.53 0.66 16.24
N ILE A 24 -3.15 -0.53 16.24
CA ILE A 24 -3.89 -1.06 15.09
C ILE A 24 -5.04 -0.11 14.70
N ASP A 25 -5.81 0.38 15.68
CA ASP A 25 -6.92 1.31 15.43
C ASP A 25 -6.45 2.65 14.87
N THR A 26 -5.31 3.17 15.36
CA THR A 26 -4.71 4.40 14.82
C THR A 26 -4.29 4.22 13.37
N VAL A 27 -3.63 3.09 13.05
CA VAL A 27 -3.20 2.77 11.69
C VAL A 27 -4.41 2.60 10.77
N ARG A 28 -5.47 1.92 11.23
CA ARG A 28 -6.71 1.76 10.46
C ARG A 28 -7.36 3.11 10.15
N LYS A 29 -7.49 3.97 11.16
CA LYS A 29 -8.07 5.32 10.98
C LYS A 29 -7.26 6.15 9.97
N LEU A 30 -5.93 6.11 10.05
CA LEU A 30 -5.06 6.78 9.07
C LEU A 30 -5.30 6.28 7.64
N HIS A 31 -5.44 4.96 7.48
CA HIS A 31 -5.72 4.36 6.17
C HIS A 31 -7.10 4.77 5.64
N ASP A 32 -8.12 4.77 6.49
CA ASP A 32 -9.48 5.21 6.14
C ASP A 32 -9.52 6.70 5.77
N ASP A 33 -8.80 7.55 6.53
CA ASP A 33 -8.66 8.98 6.27
C ASP A 33 -7.94 9.23 4.93
N LEU A 34 -6.85 8.50 4.65
CA LEU A 34 -6.13 8.57 3.37
C LEU A 34 -6.99 8.13 2.18
N SER A 35 -7.78 7.07 2.35
CA SER A 35 -8.72 6.60 1.34
C SER A 35 -9.81 7.63 1.07
N SER A 36 -10.36 8.23 2.13
CA SER A 36 -11.39 9.26 2.05
C SER A 36 -10.87 10.53 1.36
N TYR A 37 -9.67 10.98 1.74
CA TYR A 37 -9.01 12.11 1.09
C TYR A 37 -8.75 11.84 -0.40
N THR A 38 -8.28 10.63 -0.72
CA THR A 38 -8.04 10.23 -2.11
C THR A 38 -9.31 10.31 -2.95
N LYS A 39 -10.44 9.83 -2.43
CA LYS A 39 -11.74 9.93 -3.10
C LYS A 39 -12.19 11.38 -3.27
N LEU A 40 -12.02 12.20 -2.23
CA LEU A 40 -12.39 13.61 -2.27
C LEU A 40 -11.63 14.37 -3.37
N VAL A 41 -10.32 14.12 -3.53
CA VAL A 41 -9.54 14.74 -4.61
C VAL A 41 -10.00 14.25 -5.99
N LEU A 42 -10.38 12.97 -6.12
CA LEU A 42 -10.89 12.45 -7.39
C LEU A 42 -12.25 13.06 -7.80
N GLU A 43 -13.07 13.45 -6.82
CA GLU A 43 -14.41 14.00 -7.05
C GLU A 43 -14.45 15.53 -7.13
N ASN A 44 -13.44 16.23 -6.60
CA ASN A 44 -13.42 17.68 -6.51
C ASN A 44 -12.34 18.32 -7.41
N GLU A 45 -12.79 19.09 -8.40
CA GLU A 45 -11.91 19.73 -9.37
C GLU A 45 -10.99 20.80 -8.76
N ASP A 46 -11.47 21.57 -7.79
CA ASP A 46 -10.68 22.62 -7.12
C ASP A 46 -9.51 22.00 -6.35
N LEU A 47 -9.72 20.84 -5.73
CA LEU A 47 -8.65 20.09 -5.07
C LEU A 47 -7.63 19.54 -6.06
N GLN A 48 -8.07 19.12 -7.25
CA GLN A 48 -7.16 18.66 -8.30
C GLN A 48 -6.28 19.81 -8.81
N GLU A 49 -6.86 20.99 -8.97
CA GLU A 49 -6.11 22.19 -9.34
C GLU A 49 -5.15 22.63 -8.23
N LEU A 50 -5.60 22.61 -6.99
CA LEU A 50 -4.78 22.96 -5.84
C LEU A 50 -3.57 22.02 -5.75
N GLU A 51 -3.81 20.72 -5.92
CA GLU A 51 -2.75 19.72 -5.95
C GLU A 51 -1.78 19.97 -7.11
N ALA A 52 -2.29 20.20 -8.32
CA ALA A 52 -1.47 20.46 -9.50
C ALA A 52 -0.55 21.69 -9.29
N LYS A 53 -1.08 22.76 -8.69
CA LYS A 53 -0.36 24.00 -8.38
C LYS A 53 0.72 23.80 -7.29
N ASN A 54 0.48 22.91 -6.33
CA ASN A 54 1.35 22.72 -5.16
C ASN A 54 2.20 21.44 -5.22
N HIS A 55 2.22 20.73 -6.36
CA HIS A 55 2.90 19.46 -6.48
C HIS A 55 4.43 19.63 -6.34
N ARG A 56 5.02 19.03 -5.31
CA ARG A 56 6.48 19.11 -5.05
C ARG A 56 7.34 18.27 -5.99
N GLY A 57 6.76 17.28 -6.69
CA GLY A 57 7.47 16.38 -7.60
C GLY A 57 7.59 16.88 -9.04
N GLY A 58 7.34 18.17 -9.27
CA GLY A 58 7.32 18.81 -10.60
C GLY A 58 5.95 19.36 -10.97
N THR A 59 5.77 19.75 -12.22
CA THR A 59 4.47 20.21 -12.72
C THR A 59 3.58 19.01 -13.04
N LEU A 60 2.34 19.04 -12.55
CA LEU A 60 1.28 18.11 -12.96
C LEU A 60 0.13 18.89 -13.59
N THR A 61 -0.45 18.32 -14.63
CA THR A 61 -1.78 18.72 -15.09
C THR A 61 -2.86 18.15 -14.17
N LYS A 62 -4.06 18.72 -14.23
CA LYS A 62 -5.24 18.19 -13.52
C LYS A 62 -5.51 16.71 -13.85
N GLY A 63 -5.38 16.34 -15.13
CA GLY A 63 -5.53 14.95 -15.56
C GLY A 63 -4.48 14.02 -14.96
N GLU A 64 -3.23 14.47 -14.83
CA GLU A 64 -2.17 13.72 -14.17
C GLU A 64 -2.37 13.64 -12.65
N VAL A 65 -2.97 14.65 -12.01
CA VAL A 65 -3.38 14.56 -10.61
C VAL A 65 -4.40 13.45 -10.43
N VAL A 66 -5.45 13.41 -11.26
CA VAL A 66 -6.46 12.32 -11.22
C VAL A 66 -5.79 10.96 -11.39
N LYS A 67 -4.88 10.84 -12.37
CA LYS A 67 -4.09 9.62 -12.62
C LYS A 67 -3.24 9.23 -11.40
N MET A 68 -2.54 10.18 -10.78
CA MET A 68 -1.74 9.96 -9.57
C MET A 68 -2.59 9.42 -8.42
N TYR A 69 -3.76 10.01 -8.16
CA TYR A 69 -4.64 9.54 -7.08
C TYR A 69 -5.29 8.19 -7.36
N ARG A 70 -5.50 7.82 -8.63
CA ARG A 70 -5.87 6.44 -9.00
C ARG A 70 -4.76 5.45 -8.66
N TYR A 71 -3.50 5.82 -8.88
CA TYR A 71 -2.37 4.98 -8.47
C TYR A 71 -2.25 4.88 -6.95
N PHE A 72 -2.55 5.94 -6.18
CA PHE A 72 -2.61 5.81 -4.72
C PHE A 72 -3.65 4.78 -4.27
N LEU A 73 -4.84 4.74 -4.87
CA LEU A 73 -5.83 3.70 -4.55
C LEU A 73 -5.28 2.29 -4.81
N LEU A 74 -4.71 2.07 -6.00
CA LEU A 74 -4.16 0.77 -6.38
C LEU A 74 -3.03 0.34 -5.43
N PHE A 75 -2.05 1.22 -5.22
CA PHE A 75 -0.88 0.91 -4.41
C PHE A 75 -1.19 0.83 -2.92
N ASN A 76 -2.20 1.54 -2.38
CA ASN A 76 -2.59 1.38 -0.98
C ASN A 76 -3.16 -0.03 -0.69
N SER A 77 -3.97 -0.55 -1.61
CA SER A 77 -4.44 -1.95 -1.54
C SER A 77 -3.27 -2.93 -1.60
N SER A 78 -2.39 -2.73 -2.59
CA SER A 78 -1.21 -3.57 -2.82
C SER A 78 -0.23 -3.55 -1.64
N TYR A 79 -0.03 -2.38 -1.04
CA TYR A 79 0.87 -2.18 0.11
C TYR A 79 0.36 -2.94 1.34
N SER A 80 -0.95 -3.01 1.55
CA SER A 80 -1.54 -3.81 2.62
C SER A 80 -1.23 -5.30 2.45
N ILE A 81 -1.28 -5.81 1.22
CA ILE A 81 -0.90 -7.20 0.91
C ILE A 81 0.61 -7.41 1.08
N PHE A 82 1.43 -6.42 0.69
CA PHE A 82 2.87 -6.47 0.90
C PHE A 82 3.23 -6.61 2.38
N GLU A 83 2.62 -5.76 3.22
CA GLU A 83 2.78 -5.77 4.67
C GLU A 83 2.25 -7.05 5.35
N ALA A 84 1.19 -7.65 4.82
CA ALA A 84 0.71 -8.95 5.27
C ALA A 84 1.68 -10.08 4.90
N GLY A 85 2.27 -10.00 3.69
CA GLY A 85 3.27 -10.95 3.21
C GLY A 85 4.54 -10.95 4.06
N SER A 86 5.05 -9.77 4.42
CA SER A 86 6.24 -9.64 5.27
C SER A 86 6.06 -10.24 6.67
N ARG A 87 4.80 -10.37 7.13
CA ARG A 87 4.42 -10.96 8.42
C ARG A 87 3.93 -12.41 8.33
N ASN A 88 3.98 -13.03 7.15
CA ASN A 88 3.41 -14.35 6.88
C ASN A 88 1.91 -14.46 7.24
N ALA A 89 1.16 -13.35 7.15
CA ALA A 89 -0.26 -13.28 7.45
C ALA A 89 -1.16 -13.59 6.23
N ILE A 90 -0.56 -13.81 5.07
CA ILE A 90 -1.23 -14.18 3.81
C ILE A 90 -0.48 -15.31 3.13
N ARG A 91 -1.18 -16.14 2.36
CA ARG A 91 -0.58 -17.21 1.54
C ARG A 91 0.40 -16.61 0.53
N SER A 92 1.56 -17.26 0.39
CA SER A 92 2.63 -16.81 -0.52
C SER A 92 2.15 -16.68 -1.96
N GLU A 93 1.30 -17.60 -2.43
CA GLU A 93 0.75 -17.58 -3.78
C GLU A 93 -0.12 -16.34 -4.02
N ALA A 94 -0.93 -15.95 -3.03
CA ALA A 94 -1.76 -14.75 -3.11
C ALA A 94 -0.93 -13.47 -3.08
N TYR A 95 0.12 -13.43 -2.26
CA TYR A 95 1.08 -12.34 -2.23
C TYR A 95 1.77 -12.15 -3.59
N HIS A 96 2.36 -13.22 -4.14
CA HIS A 96 3.08 -13.13 -5.42
C HIS A 96 2.14 -12.79 -6.58
N ALA A 97 0.93 -13.33 -6.57
CA ALA A 97 -0.09 -13.00 -7.55
C ALA A 97 -0.41 -11.49 -7.56
N GLU A 98 -0.68 -10.92 -6.38
CA GLU A 98 -1.00 -9.50 -6.26
C GLU A 98 0.17 -8.64 -6.73
N MET A 99 1.39 -8.92 -6.26
CA MET A 99 2.56 -8.12 -6.63
C MET A 99 2.84 -8.18 -8.14
N ASN A 100 2.73 -9.37 -8.76
CA ASN A 100 2.87 -9.53 -10.21
C ASN A 100 1.79 -8.76 -10.99
N ASN A 101 0.52 -8.86 -10.57
CA ASN A 101 -0.58 -8.18 -11.22
C ASN A 101 -0.39 -6.66 -11.17
N VAL A 102 -0.07 -6.13 -10.00
CA VAL A 102 0.15 -4.70 -9.80
C VAL A 102 1.33 -4.23 -10.61
N ALA A 103 2.45 -4.97 -10.62
CA ALA A 103 3.61 -4.63 -11.45
C ALA A 103 3.26 -4.61 -12.94
N ASN A 104 2.56 -5.63 -13.46
CA ASN A 104 2.13 -5.70 -14.85
C ASN A 104 1.22 -4.52 -15.23
N MET A 105 0.19 -4.23 -14.41
CA MET A 105 -0.77 -3.14 -14.68
C MET A 105 -0.13 -1.75 -14.67
N THR A 106 0.97 -1.59 -13.94
CA THR A 106 1.60 -0.29 -13.72
C THR A 106 2.86 -0.07 -14.57
N TYR A 107 3.31 -1.10 -15.27
CA TYR A 107 4.60 -1.10 -15.96
C TYR A 107 4.70 -0.06 -17.09
N GLU A 108 3.64 0.11 -17.89
CA GLU A 108 3.62 1.11 -18.97
C GLU A 108 3.81 2.54 -18.44
N GLU A 109 3.40 2.77 -17.20
CA GLU A 109 3.35 4.09 -16.55
C GLU A 109 4.42 4.25 -15.46
N ARG A 110 5.42 3.36 -15.49
CA ARG A 110 6.47 3.26 -14.45
C ARG A 110 7.23 4.56 -14.22
N GLU A 111 7.54 5.33 -15.26
CA GLU A 111 8.29 6.59 -15.11
C GLU A 111 7.46 7.67 -14.42
N PHE A 112 6.17 7.75 -14.75
CA PHE A 112 5.23 8.63 -14.06
C PHE A 112 5.13 8.26 -12.57
N ILE A 113 4.98 6.96 -12.27
CA ILE A 113 4.84 6.44 -10.90
C ILE A 113 6.11 6.69 -10.08
N LYS A 114 7.30 6.42 -10.63
CA LYS A 114 8.59 6.68 -9.98
C LYS A 114 8.73 8.14 -9.57
N LYS A 115 8.30 9.07 -10.43
CA LYS A 115 8.45 10.51 -10.22
C LYS A 115 7.39 11.09 -9.28
N HIS A 116 6.13 10.69 -9.44
CA HIS A 116 5.00 11.40 -8.83
C HIS A 116 4.28 10.64 -7.71
N VAL A 117 4.34 9.29 -7.73
CA VAL A 117 3.59 8.44 -6.80
C VAL A 117 4.49 7.90 -5.69
N PHE A 118 5.57 7.20 -6.04
CA PHE A 118 6.43 6.56 -5.05
C PHE A 118 6.97 7.50 -3.98
N PRO A 119 7.46 8.73 -4.29
CA PRO A 119 8.03 9.61 -3.27
C PRO A 119 7.07 10.01 -2.13
N ARG A 120 5.76 9.81 -2.28
CA ARG A 120 4.71 10.35 -1.40
C ARG A 120 4.24 9.45 -0.26
N GLY A 121 4.97 8.39 0.07
CA GLY A 121 4.72 7.70 1.35
C GLY A 121 4.90 6.19 1.35
N TYR A 122 5.26 5.57 0.23
CA TYR A 122 5.56 4.14 0.23
C TYR A 122 6.95 3.89 0.81
N GLU A 123 7.15 2.84 1.60
CA GLU A 123 8.47 2.53 2.13
C GLU A 123 9.40 1.97 1.05
N ASN A 124 10.72 2.08 1.25
CA ASN A 124 11.73 1.60 0.29
C ASN A 124 11.58 0.10 -0.02
N GLY A 125 11.11 -0.71 0.93
CA GLY A 125 10.88 -2.15 0.71
C GLY A 125 9.80 -2.42 -0.35
N PHE A 126 8.64 -1.78 -0.23
CA PHE A 126 7.57 -1.92 -1.20
C PHE A 126 7.95 -1.35 -2.57
N ARG A 127 8.54 -0.15 -2.59
CA ARG A 127 9.05 0.46 -3.84
C ARG A 127 10.05 -0.47 -4.53
N GLY A 128 11.01 -1.01 -3.77
CA GLY A 128 12.01 -1.95 -4.27
C GLY A 128 11.39 -3.19 -4.90
N CYS A 129 10.39 -3.78 -4.22
CA CYS A 129 9.66 -4.94 -4.74
C CYS A 129 9.04 -4.68 -6.13
N ILE A 130 8.30 -3.58 -6.29
CA ILE A 130 7.69 -3.24 -7.58
C ILE A 130 8.75 -2.91 -8.64
N LEU A 131 9.81 -2.17 -8.27
CA LEU A 131 10.90 -1.84 -9.17
C LEU A 131 11.63 -3.10 -9.69
N ASP A 132 11.83 -4.09 -8.83
CA ASP A 132 12.47 -5.35 -9.22
C ASP A 132 11.57 -6.21 -10.10
N LEU A 133 10.26 -6.18 -9.89
CA LEU A 133 9.29 -6.83 -10.78
C LEU A 133 9.26 -6.15 -12.17
N TRP A 134 9.32 -4.82 -12.23
CA TRP A 134 9.45 -4.13 -13.51
C TRP A 134 10.74 -4.46 -14.25
N LYS A 135 11.87 -4.62 -13.55
CA LYS A 135 13.11 -5.12 -14.17
C LYS A 135 12.93 -6.53 -14.74
N GLN A 136 12.19 -7.39 -14.07
CA GLN A 136 11.86 -8.72 -14.61
C GLN A 136 10.98 -8.61 -15.86
N ILE A 137 10.07 -7.63 -15.91
CA ILE A 137 9.26 -7.36 -17.10
C ILE A 137 10.13 -6.89 -18.26
N ASP A 138 11.11 -6.01 -18.00
CA ASP A 138 12.09 -5.57 -19.01
C ASP A 138 12.84 -6.76 -19.65
N LEU A 139 13.07 -7.84 -18.89
CA LEU A 139 13.84 -9.02 -19.33
C LEU A 139 12.98 -10.13 -19.97
N SER A 140 11.78 -10.35 -19.45
CA SER A 140 10.97 -11.56 -19.75
C SER A 140 9.59 -11.26 -20.33
N GLY A 141 9.22 -9.99 -20.46
CA GLY A 141 7.87 -9.57 -20.83
C GLY A 141 6.91 -9.67 -19.64
N THR A 142 5.65 -10.01 -19.87
CA THR A 142 4.63 -9.99 -18.81
C THR A 142 4.88 -11.07 -17.75
N LEU A 143 4.80 -10.69 -16.47
CA LEU A 143 4.89 -11.64 -15.35
C LEU A 143 3.65 -12.53 -15.29
N PRO A 144 3.77 -13.80 -14.83
CA PRO A 144 2.64 -14.70 -14.79
C PRO A 144 1.54 -14.14 -13.86
N PRO A 145 0.32 -13.89 -14.37
CA PRO A 145 -0.84 -13.73 -13.51
C PRO A 145 -1.15 -15.10 -12.89
N ASN A 146 -1.74 -15.10 -11.70
CA ASN A 146 -2.09 -16.36 -11.05
C ASN A 146 -3.00 -17.19 -11.96
N LYS A 147 -2.56 -18.41 -12.30
CA LYS A 147 -3.46 -19.45 -12.81
C LYS A 147 -4.34 -19.84 -11.63
N GLN A 148 -5.49 -19.19 -11.48
CA GLN A 148 -6.54 -19.75 -10.65
C GLN A 148 -6.83 -21.15 -11.21
N ASN A 149 -6.36 -22.19 -10.52
CA ASN A 149 -6.84 -23.55 -10.74
C ASN A 149 -8.34 -23.52 -10.45
N ARG A 150 -9.13 -23.38 -11.51
CA ARG A 150 -10.54 -23.79 -11.51
C ARG A 150 -10.53 -25.31 -11.47
N THR A 151 -10.56 -25.85 -10.27
CA THR A 151 -10.92 -27.25 -9.97
C THR A 151 -11.74 -27.24 -8.71
#